data_AF-A0A8J5KAK6-F1
#
_entry.id   AF-A0A8J5KAK6-F1
#
_cell.length_a   1.000
_cell.length_b   1.000
_cell.length_c   1.000
_cell.angle_alpha   90.00
_cell.angle_beta   90.00
_cell.angle_gamma   90.00
#
_symmetry.space_group_name_H-M   'P 1'
#
loop_
_entity.id
_entity.type
_entity.pdbx_description
1 polymer ?
#
loop_
_entity_poly.entity_id
_entity_poly.type
_entity_poly.pdbx_seq_one_letter_code
_entity_poly.pdbx_strand_id
1 'polypeptide(L)'
;MKNTTASRIAIVVTFNGQEKLLGVPKKERETGEAQAEACLEAIKSWNVEKLVKGLVFDTTASNTGLHRGACVRIEDELEQELVWIACRHHVLEIMLSDVFSLICGSTGSPETILF
;
A
#
# COMPACT_ATOMS: atom_id res chain seq x y z
N MET A 1 16.25 -1.17 24.46
CA MET A 1 15.19 -0.25 24.00
C MET A 1 15.01 -0.49 22.51
N LYS A 2 13.92 -1.10 22.05
CA LYS A 2 13.67 -1.21 20.60
C LYS A 2 13.40 0.22 20.10
N ASN A 3 14.20 0.71 19.16
CA ASN A 3 13.85 1.92 18.42
C ASN A 3 12.56 1.60 17.67
N THR A 4 11.42 2.03 18.19
CA THR A 4 10.13 1.82 17.52
C THR A 4 10.05 2.80 16.37
N THR A 5 10.60 2.43 15.21
CA THR A 5 10.40 3.15 13.96
C THR A 5 8.91 3.19 13.68
N ALA A 6 8.36 4.40 13.66
CA ALA A 6 6.97 4.63 13.34
C ALA A 6 6.70 4.28 11.88
N SER A 7 5.92 3.24 11.62
CA SER A 7 5.47 2.93 10.26
C SER A 7 4.55 4.05 9.75
N ARG A 8 4.68 4.40 8.47
CA ARG A 8 3.90 5.44 7.80
C ARG A 8 3.39 4.93 6.46
N ILE A 9 2.33 5.54 5.95
CA ILE A 9 1.84 5.28 4.59
C ILE A 9 1.81 6.61 3.84
N ALA A 10 2.34 6.66 2.64
CA ALA A 10 2.22 7.83 1.76
C ALA A 10 0.94 7.68 0.95
N ILE A 11 0.09 8.71 0.98
CA ILE A 11 -1.17 8.73 0.22
C ILE A 11 -1.01 9.77 -0.88
N VAL A 12 -0.91 9.29 -2.11
CA VAL A 12 -0.68 10.11 -3.29
C VAL A 12 -1.87 9.93 -4.23
N VAL A 13 -2.42 11.03 -4.72
CA VAL A 13 -3.38 11.01 -5.82
C VAL A 13 -2.70 11.45 -7.10
N THR A 14 -3.13 10.86 -8.20
CA THR A 14 -2.61 11.19 -9.53
C THR A 14 -3.77 11.58 -10.44
N PHE A 15 -3.58 12.64 -11.23
CA PHE A 15 -4.57 13.10 -12.20
C PHE A 15 -3.88 13.88 -13.32
N ASN A 16 -4.21 13.55 -14.57
CA ASN A 16 -3.71 14.24 -15.76
C ASN A 16 -2.17 14.44 -15.79
N GLY A 17 -1.43 13.38 -15.44
CA GLY A 17 0.04 13.40 -15.38
C GLY A 17 0.64 14.17 -14.22
N GLN A 18 -0.18 14.65 -13.28
CA GLN A 18 0.27 15.31 -12.05
C GLN A 18 0.07 14.40 -10.85
N GLU A 19 0.92 14.57 -9.85
CA GLU A 19 0.85 13.85 -8.59
C GLU A 19 0.72 14.84 -7.43
N LYS A 20 -0.07 14.46 -6.43
CA LYS A 20 -0.23 15.23 -5.20
C LYS A 20 -0.17 14.30 -4.00
N LEU A 21 0.79 14.56 -3.12
CA LEU A 21 0.83 13.95 -1.79
C LEU A 21 -0.25 14.57 -0.91
N LEU A 22 -1.26 13.77 -0.54
CA LEU A 22 -2.34 14.18 0.35
C LEU A 22 -1.92 14.12 1.82
N GLY A 23 -1.04 13.17 2.16
CA GLY A 23 -0.54 13.01 3.52
C GLY A 23 0.44 11.84 3.67
N VAL A 24 1.10 11.81 4.83
CA VAL A 24 1.98 10.71 5.26
C VAL A 24 1.63 10.30 6.70
N PRO A 25 0.39 9.83 6.96
CA PRO A 25 -0.05 9.49 8.31
C PRO A 25 0.82 8.39 8.93
N LYS A 26 1.05 8.53 10.22
CA LYS A 26 1.67 7.48 11.04
C LYS A 26 0.63 6.41 11.31
N LYS A 27 1.01 5.16 11.11
CA LYS A 27 0.19 4.00 11.42
C LYS A 27 0.79 3.23 12.58
N GLU A 28 -0.03 2.86 13.56
CA GLU A 28 0.39 2.03 14.68
C GLU A 28 0.48 0.54 14.28
N ARG A 29 -0.26 0.15 13.24
CA ARG A 29 -0.37 -1.22 12.74
C ARG A 29 -0.27 -1.24 11.22
N GLU A 30 0.16 -2.37 10.67
CA GLU A 30 0.28 -2.59 9.22
C GLU A 30 -0.88 -3.42 8.66
N THR A 31 -2.03 -3.39 9.32
CA THR A 31 -3.24 -4.10 8.87
C THR A 31 -3.90 -3.38 7.70
N GLY A 32 -4.64 -4.13 6.87
CA GLY A 32 -5.42 -3.55 5.78
C GLY A 32 -6.45 -2.53 6.24
N GLU A 33 -7.02 -2.75 7.43
CA GLU A 33 -7.94 -1.81 8.09
C GLU A 33 -7.27 -0.46 8.39
N ALA A 34 -6.12 -0.47 9.06
CA ALA A 34 -5.40 0.77 9.38
C ALA A 34 -4.91 1.50 8.11
N GLN A 35 -4.57 0.76 7.06
CA GLN A 35 -4.21 1.32 5.75
C GLN A 35 -5.43 1.96 5.06
N ALA A 36 -6.59 1.30 5.09
CA ALA A 36 -7.82 1.82 4.53
C ALA A 36 -8.30 3.08 5.26
N GLU A 37 -8.35 3.05 6.59
CA GLU A 37 -8.77 4.19 7.42
C GLU A 37 -7.93 5.44 7.12
N ALA A 38 -6.60 5.30 7.14
CA ALA A 38 -5.69 6.40 6.83
C ALA A 38 -5.92 6.97 5.41
N CYS A 39 -6.15 6.10 4.42
CA CYS A 39 -6.43 6.49 3.04
C CYS A 39 -7.77 7.24 2.92
N LEU A 40 -8.83 6.69 3.53
CA LEU A 40 -10.18 7.26 3.53
C LEU A 40 -10.23 8.61 4.22
N GLU A 41 -9.53 8.78 5.35
CA GLU A 41 -9.40 10.09 6.02
C GLU A 41 -8.75 11.13 5.10
N ALA A 42 -7.68 10.77 4.39
CA ALA A 42 -7.04 11.67 3.43
C ALA A 42 -7.97 12.00 2.24
N ILE A 43 -8.67 11.02 1.68
CA ILE A 43 -9.61 11.23 0.57
C ILE A 43 -10.75 12.16 1.00
N LYS A 44 -11.35 11.92 2.18
CA LYS A 44 -12.46 12.72 2.73
C LYS A 44 -12.04 14.14 3.10
N SER A 45 -10.88 14.31 3.74
CA SER A 45 -10.36 15.65 4.11
C SER A 45 -10.08 16.54 2.89
N TRP A 46 -9.78 15.94 1.74
CA TRP A 46 -9.61 16.65 0.47
C TRP A 46 -10.89 16.73 -0.37
N ASN A 47 -12.00 16.10 0.05
CA ASN A 47 -13.29 16.08 -0.64
C ASN A 47 -13.19 15.55 -2.08
N VAL A 48 -12.42 14.46 -2.28
CA VAL A 48 -12.14 13.84 -3.60
C VAL A 48 -12.75 12.44 -3.75
N GLU A 49 -13.62 12.00 -2.85
CA GLU A 49 -14.25 10.67 -2.79
C GLU A 49 -14.84 10.23 -4.13
N LYS A 50 -15.55 11.13 -4.81
CA LYS A 50 -16.22 10.84 -6.10
C LYS A 50 -15.29 10.85 -7.30
N LEU A 51 -14.07 11.38 -7.12
CA LEU A 51 -13.06 11.53 -8.16
C LEU A 51 -12.09 10.35 -8.21
N VAL A 52 -11.99 9.58 -7.12
CA VAL A 52 -11.17 8.36 -7.09
C VAL A 52 -11.80 7.33 -8.04
N LYS A 53 -11.00 6.82 -8.98
CA LYS A 53 -11.40 5.79 -9.96
C LYS A 53 -10.54 4.54 -9.94
N GLY A 54 -9.46 4.56 -9.17
CA GLY A 54 -8.58 3.42 -9.02
C GLY A 54 -7.65 3.57 -7.82
N LEU A 55 -7.11 2.44 -7.40
CA LEU A 55 -6.17 2.31 -6.29
C LEU A 55 -4.87 1.71 -6.82
N VAL A 56 -3.76 2.38 -6.52
CA VAL A 56 -2.41 1.84 -6.74
C VAL A 56 -1.85 1.42 -5.38
N PHE A 57 -1.39 0.18 -5.25
CA PHE A 57 -1.01 -0.40 -3.96
C PHE A 57 0.08 -1.46 -4.07
N ASP A 58 0.81 -1.68 -2.98
CA ASP A 58 1.75 -2.80 -2.85
C ASP A 58 1.00 -4.13 -2.71
N THR A 59 1.51 -5.20 -3.32
CA THR A 59 0.86 -6.52 -3.44
C THR A 59 0.94 -7.37 -2.16
N THR A 60 0.78 -6.75 -0.99
CA THR A 60 0.71 -7.45 0.29
C THR A 60 -0.71 -7.93 0.58
N ALA A 61 -0.85 -9.00 1.36
CA ALA A 61 -2.15 -9.51 1.79
C ALA A 61 -2.97 -8.47 2.59
N SER A 62 -2.30 -7.50 3.24
CA SER A 62 -2.98 -6.40 3.94
C SER A 62 -3.73 -5.49 2.96
N ASN A 63 -3.22 -5.29 1.74
CA ASN A 63 -3.90 -4.49 0.72
C ASN A 63 -4.90 -5.31 -0.09
N THR A 64 -4.51 -6.54 -0.50
CA THR A 64 -5.23 -7.34 -1.50
C THR A 64 -6.18 -8.39 -0.95
N GLY A 65 -6.23 -8.61 0.37
CA GLY A 65 -7.03 -9.66 0.97
C GLY A 65 -8.51 -9.57 0.58
N LEU A 66 -9.04 -10.64 -0.02
CA LEU A 66 -10.38 -10.68 -0.64
C LEU A 66 -11.53 -10.17 0.24
N HIS A 67 -11.45 -10.37 1.56
CA HIS A 67 -12.53 -10.03 2.50
C HIS A 67 -12.19 -8.90 3.47
N ARG A 68 -10.90 -8.59 3.64
CA ARG A 68 -10.41 -7.68 4.71
C ARG A 68 -9.25 -6.79 4.30
N GLY A 69 -8.85 -6.85 3.03
CA GLY A 69 -7.79 -6.04 2.47
C GLY A 69 -8.19 -4.57 2.44
N ALA A 70 -7.18 -3.70 2.42
CA ALA A 70 -7.39 -2.26 2.38
C ALA A 70 -8.24 -1.84 1.17
N CYS A 71 -7.99 -2.42 -0.01
CA CYS A 71 -8.68 -2.06 -1.24
C CYS A 71 -10.18 -2.33 -1.17
N VAL A 72 -10.58 -3.52 -0.68
CA VAL A 72 -11.98 -3.89 -0.48
C VAL A 72 -12.69 -2.89 0.44
N ARG A 73 -12.07 -2.56 1.57
CA ARG A 73 -12.63 -1.62 2.55
C ARG A 73 -12.78 -0.20 1.99
N ILE A 74 -11.84 0.24 1.15
CA ILE A 74 -11.92 1.55 0.51
C ILE A 74 -13.07 1.58 -0.51
N GLU A 75 -13.25 0.53 -1.31
CA GLU A 75 -14.38 0.43 -2.25
C GLU A 75 -15.72 0.42 -1.53
N ASP A 76 -15.84 -0.39 -0.47
CA ASP A 76 -17.05 -0.48 0.35
C ASP A 76 -17.43 0.88 0.94
N GLU A 77 -16.47 1.62 1.51
CA GLU A 77 -16.72 2.94 2.12
C GLU A 77 -17.03 4.03 1.07
N LEU A 78 -16.41 3.95 -0.12
CA LEU A 78 -16.64 4.92 -1.19
C LEU A 78 -17.88 4.58 -2.03
N GLU A 79 -18.50 3.42 -1.82
CA GLU A 79 -19.62 2.87 -2.57
C GLU A 79 -19.37 2.90 -4.09
N GLN A 80 -18.13 2.58 -4.50
CA GLN A 80 -17.65 2.68 -5.87
C GLN A 80 -16.82 1.47 -6.26
N GLU A 81 -17.04 0.95 -7.47
CA GLU A 81 -16.11 0.00 -8.10
C GLU A 81 -14.87 0.75 -8.57
N LEU A 82 -13.69 0.35 -8.10
CA LEU A 82 -12.41 0.99 -8.38
C LEU A 82 -11.51 0.06 -9.18
N VAL A 83 -10.70 0.63 -10.07
CA VAL A 83 -9.67 -0.15 -10.77
C VAL A 83 -8.50 -0.41 -9.84
N TRP A 84 -8.21 -1.69 -9.59
CA TRP A 84 -7.07 -2.10 -8.75
C TRP A 84 -5.81 -2.25 -9.59
N ILE A 85 -4.75 -1.53 -9.21
CA ILE A 85 -3.47 -1.51 -9.91
C ILE A 85 -2.36 -1.91 -8.93
N ALA A 86 -1.98 -3.19 -8.95
CA ALA A 86 -0.87 -3.66 -8.14
C ALA A 86 0.46 -3.02 -8.59
N CYS A 87 1.30 -2.66 -7.62
CA CYS A 87 2.60 -2.05 -7.84
C CYS A 87 3.54 -2.99 -8.60
N ARG A 88 3.92 -2.60 -9.83
CA ARG A 88 4.84 -3.40 -10.68
C ARG A 88 6.20 -3.63 -10.02
N HIS A 89 6.73 -2.64 -9.29
CA HIS A 89 8.01 -2.77 -8.58
C HIS A 89 7.93 -3.87 -7.53
N HIS A 90 6.87 -3.88 -6.72
CA HIS A 90 6.71 -4.89 -5.68
C HIS A 90 6.49 -6.30 -6.25
N VAL A 91 5.76 -6.44 -7.36
CA VAL A 91 5.63 -7.73 -8.06
C VAL A 91 6.98 -8.25 -8.54
N LEU A 92 7.83 -7.37 -9.09
CA LEU A 92 9.17 -7.74 -9.54
C LEU A 92 10.09 -8.09 -8.36
N GLU A 93 10.00 -7.34 -7.26
CA GLU A 93 10.73 -7.59 -6.01
C GLU A 93 10.45 -9.00 -5.48
N ILE A 94 9.18 -9.41 -5.41
CA ILE A 94 8.79 -10.76 -4.96
C ILE A 94 9.43 -11.82 -5.85
N MET A 95 9.29 -11.69 -7.18
CA MET A 95 9.84 -12.66 -8.13
C MET A 95 11.37 -12.77 -8.01
N LEU A 96 12.07 -11.64 -7.86
CA LEU A 96 13.52 -11.62 -7.73
C LEU A 96 13.98 -12.17 -6.38
N SER A 97 13.23 -11.90 -5.31
CA SER A 97 13.49 -12.42 -3.97
C SER A 97 13.44 -13.95 -3.93
N ASP A 98 12.46 -14.55 -4.61
CA ASP A 98 12.33 -16.01 -4.72
C ASP A 98 13.48 -16.63 -5.50
N VAL A 99 13.84 -16.04 -6.66
CA VAL A 99 14.98 -16.50 -7.47
C VAL A 99 16.29 -16.37 -6.70
N PHE A 100 16.49 -15.26 -5.99
CA PHE A 100 17.68 -15.07 -5.18
C PHE A 100 17.75 -16.08 -4.05
N SER A 101 16.65 -16.30 -3.32
CA SER A 101 16.58 -17.27 -2.23
C SER A 101 16.87 -18.69 -2.71
N LEU A 102 16.46 -19.03 -3.93
CA LEU A 102 16.77 -20.31 -4.57
C LEU A 102 18.27 -20.47 -4.88
N ILE A 103 18.92 -19.41 -5.38
CA ILE A 103 20.33 -19.46 -5.82
C ILE A 103 21.30 -19.31 -4.64
N CYS A 104 21.02 -18.37 -3.73
CA CYS A 104 21.91 -17.92 -2.68
C CYS A 104 21.58 -18.51 -1.30
N GLY A 105 20.42 -19.17 -1.16
CA GLY A 105 19.87 -19.60 0.12
C GLY A 105 19.14 -18.46 0.85
N SER A 106 18.34 -18.82 1.86
CA SER A 106 17.59 -17.84 2.65
C SER A 106 18.52 -17.00 3.52
N THR A 107 18.63 -15.70 3.22
CA THR A 107 19.38 -14.74 4.04
C THR A 107 18.42 -13.97 4.94
N GLY A 108 18.52 -14.15 6.25
CA GLY A 108 17.78 -13.33 7.24
C GLY A 108 18.50 -12.01 7.59
N SER A 109 19.60 -11.68 6.89
CA SER A 109 20.42 -10.53 7.20
C SER A 109 19.84 -9.26 6.57
N PRO A 110 19.61 -8.18 7.35
CA PRO A 110 19.20 -6.88 6.81
C PRO A 110 20.28 -6.22 5.92
N GLU A 111 21.49 -6.80 5.85
CA GLU A 111 22.57 -6.34 4.97
C GLU A 111 22.49 -6.94 3.55
N THR A 112 21.69 -7.99 3.36
CA THR A 112 21.44 -8.55 2.02
C THR A 112 20.23 -7.83 1.43
N ILE A 113 20.48 -6.65 0.89
CA ILE A 113 19.44 -5.80 0.31
C ILE A 113 19.22 -6.24 -1.14
N LEU A 114 18.12 -6.93 -1.40
CA LEU A 114 17.54 -6.94 -2.73
C LEU A 114 16.75 -5.62 -2.87
N PHE A 115 17.47 -4.59 -3.32
CA PHE A 115 17.01 -3.22 -3.59
C PHE A 115 16.87 -2.30 -2.37
#